data_AF-A0A9X3CP88-F1
#
_entry.id   AF-A0A9X3CP88-F1
#
_cell.length_a   1.000
_cell.length_b   1.000
_cell.length_c   1.000
_cell.angle_alpha   90.00
_cell.angle_beta   90.00
_cell.angle_gamma   90.00
#
_symmetry.space_group_name_H-M   'P 1'
#
loop_
_entity.id
_entity.type
_entity.pdbx_description
1 polymer ?
#
loop_
_entity_poly.entity_id
_entity_poly.type
_entity_poly.pdbx_seq_one_letter_code
_entity_poly.pdbx_strand_id
1 'polypeptide(L)'
;MNWKLMIPSVVACLVIGIAALYIVMTAEALTYNDQMLVTVLLLSMLMNFALSWLIKNSILPLLQHVKIVMNAVNGGDIEARIGFSGSDEFGQIGEATDATLDKLVTLLKDMSEAVSELRKLSYNLDGLSADTLRNVKNQSEYVDQTAAEIRKMAQAAECNTHSASTALVSIESLSSSLQVVRKNISSIANGVQGLTADSKVVSNASQQMMIAVEKASRSVALIEKISDQTNLLALNAAIEAARAGELGRGFSVVAEQVRELSETSRCSVLDIKDINQELMHVSDALKSRIEQSNHKITALMSRCSESEVKFVEISDDIGQLVHFGRAVKAQSEQLSELTNNNAQRLSLSKTKLKDCVNNIEQSVDYKNTLLTLSTNMDNMIARV
;
A
#
# COMPACT_ATOMS: atom_id res chain seq x y z
N MET A 1 61.98 -39.57 56.87
CA MET A 1 62.57 -38.78 57.97
C MET A 1 63.40 -37.67 57.34
N ASN A 2 62.90 -36.43 57.26
CA ASN A 2 63.56 -35.36 56.51
C ASN A 2 64.72 -34.78 57.32
N TRP A 3 65.93 -35.30 57.09
CA TRP A 3 67.15 -34.88 57.75
C TRP A 3 67.42 -33.37 57.63
N LYS A 4 66.90 -32.73 56.57
CA LYS A 4 67.08 -31.29 56.28
C LYS A 4 66.50 -30.32 57.32
N LEU A 5 65.47 -30.70 58.09
CA LEU A 5 64.92 -29.85 59.17
C LEU A 5 65.68 -30.03 60.50
N MET A 6 66.31 -31.19 60.70
CA MET A 6 67.19 -31.39 61.85
C MET A 6 68.51 -30.66 61.68
N ILE A 7 69.01 -30.52 60.45
CA ILE A 7 70.33 -29.91 60.17
C ILE A 7 70.46 -28.50 60.79
N PRO A 8 69.55 -27.53 60.62
CA PRO A 8 69.71 -26.20 61.24
C PRO A 8 69.68 -26.23 62.76
N SER A 9 68.83 -27.07 63.38
CA SER A 9 68.77 -27.20 64.84
C SER A 9 70.01 -27.90 65.40
N VAL A 10 70.49 -28.93 64.71
CA VAL A 10 71.71 -29.65 65.06
C VAL A 10 72.92 -28.75 64.82
N VAL A 11 72.91 -27.92 63.77
CA VAL A 11 73.94 -26.92 63.49
C VAL A 11 73.90 -25.79 64.52
N ALA A 12 72.73 -25.31 64.94
CA ALA A 12 72.63 -24.32 66.01
C ALA A 12 73.09 -24.90 67.36
N CYS A 13 72.70 -26.13 67.68
CA CYS A 13 73.20 -26.89 68.83
C CYS A 13 74.72 -27.13 68.75
N LEU A 14 75.25 -27.44 67.56
CA LEU A 14 76.69 -27.59 67.31
C LEU A 14 77.41 -26.26 67.42
N VAL A 15 76.85 -25.15 66.92
CA VAL A 15 77.47 -23.82 66.99
C VAL A 15 77.44 -23.30 68.42
N ILE A 16 76.35 -23.48 69.16
CA ILE A 16 76.26 -23.17 70.60
C ILE A 16 77.20 -24.08 71.39
N GLY A 17 77.28 -25.37 71.03
CA GLY A 17 78.21 -26.33 71.60
C GLY A 17 79.67 -25.94 71.34
N ILE A 18 80.01 -25.54 70.12
CA ILE A 18 81.35 -25.08 69.71
C ILE A 18 81.67 -23.72 70.34
N ALA A 19 80.70 -22.81 70.46
CA ALA A 19 80.89 -21.53 71.13
C ALA A 19 81.10 -21.72 72.65
N ALA A 20 80.35 -22.64 73.27
CA ALA A 20 80.57 -23.04 74.65
C ALA A 20 81.94 -23.72 74.81
N LEU A 21 82.34 -24.59 73.86
CA LEU A 21 83.66 -25.20 73.82
C LEU A 21 84.77 -24.16 73.65
N TYR A 22 84.55 -23.12 72.84
CA TYR A 22 85.49 -22.02 72.60
C TYR A 22 85.61 -21.11 73.82
N ILE A 23 84.51 -20.81 74.51
CA ILE A 23 84.48 -20.07 75.78
C ILE A 23 85.22 -20.88 76.87
N VAL A 24 85.06 -22.21 76.88
CA VAL A 24 85.76 -23.10 77.81
C VAL A 24 87.26 -23.22 77.49
N MET A 25 87.65 -23.34 76.21
CA MET A 25 89.07 -23.38 75.81
C MET A 25 89.77 -22.03 76.07
N THR A 26 89.09 -20.90 75.85
CA THR A 26 89.66 -19.59 76.20
C THR A 26 89.75 -19.37 77.72
N ALA A 27 88.98 -20.11 78.52
CA ALA A 27 89.08 -20.13 79.98
C ALA A 27 90.26 -20.99 80.53
N GLU A 28 90.93 -21.81 79.72
CA GLU A 28 92.16 -22.55 80.11
C GLU A 28 93.32 -21.62 80.54
N ALA A 29 93.21 -20.31 80.33
CA ALA A 29 94.21 -19.33 80.75
C ALA A 29 94.19 -18.99 82.26
N LEU A 30 93.19 -19.43 83.05
CA LEU A 30 93.06 -19.11 84.48
C LEU A 30 92.63 -20.35 85.31
N THR A 31 93.61 -20.94 86.01
CA THR A 31 93.53 -21.97 87.06
C THR A 31 92.12 -22.30 87.60
N TYR A 32 91.46 -23.33 87.05
CA TYR A 32 90.24 -23.93 87.60
C TYR A 32 90.24 -25.46 87.50
N ASN A 33 89.66 -26.11 88.52
CA ASN A 33 89.63 -27.55 88.79
C ASN A 33 88.98 -28.35 87.63
N ASP A 34 89.64 -29.40 87.12
CA ASP A 34 89.18 -30.24 85.98
C ASP A 34 87.71 -30.71 86.12
N GLN A 35 87.22 -30.87 87.35
CA GLN A 35 85.84 -31.25 87.65
C GLN A 35 84.79 -30.22 87.19
N MET A 36 85.08 -28.92 87.22
CA MET A 36 84.15 -27.87 86.79
C MET A 36 83.94 -27.90 85.27
N LEU A 37 85.01 -28.15 84.51
CA LEU A 37 84.98 -28.22 83.05
C LEU A 37 84.12 -29.41 82.57
N VAL A 38 84.25 -30.57 83.23
CA VAL A 38 83.42 -31.74 82.97
C VAL A 38 81.94 -31.47 83.27
N THR A 39 81.61 -30.73 84.33
CA THR A 39 80.20 -30.40 84.64
C THR A 39 79.55 -29.48 83.61
N VAL A 40 80.28 -28.50 83.08
CA VAL A 40 79.76 -27.60 82.03
C VAL A 40 79.55 -28.35 80.72
N LEU A 41 80.47 -29.25 80.35
CA LEU A 41 80.31 -30.11 79.18
C LEU A 41 79.10 -31.04 79.32
N LEU A 42 78.90 -31.69 80.47
CA LEU A 42 77.76 -32.56 80.70
C LEU A 42 76.43 -31.79 80.67
N LEU A 43 76.35 -30.60 81.29
CA LEU A 43 75.15 -29.76 81.27
C LEU A 43 74.82 -29.27 79.86
N SER A 44 75.82 -28.87 79.07
CA SER A 44 75.59 -28.47 77.68
C SER A 44 75.14 -29.66 76.81
N MET A 45 75.69 -30.86 77.03
CA MET A 45 75.24 -32.08 76.33
C MET A 45 73.81 -32.45 76.70
N LEU A 46 73.44 -32.31 77.99
CA LEU A 46 72.10 -32.58 78.48
C LEU A 46 71.09 -31.54 77.97
N MET A 47 71.46 -30.26 77.90
CA MET A 47 70.65 -29.20 77.31
C MET A 47 70.41 -29.45 75.81
N ASN A 48 71.45 -29.83 75.06
CA ASN A 48 71.32 -30.17 73.64
C ASN A 48 70.43 -31.41 73.42
N PHE A 49 70.56 -32.41 74.29
CA PHE A 49 69.69 -33.58 74.28
C PHE A 49 68.24 -33.21 74.60
N ALA A 50 68.00 -32.39 75.63
CA ALA A 50 66.68 -31.92 76.01
C ALA A 50 66.02 -31.08 74.90
N LEU A 51 66.78 -30.16 74.27
CA LEU A 51 66.29 -29.36 73.15
C LEU A 51 65.99 -30.22 71.91
N SER A 52 66.87 -31.15 71.58
CA SER A 52 66.65 -32.10 70.48
C SER A 52 65.44 -33.01 70.74
N TRP A 53 65.25 -33.43 71.99
CA TRP A 53 64.10 -34.22 72.43
C TRP A 53 62.81 -33.40 72.36
N LEU A 54 62.81 -32.13 72.80
CA LEU A 54 61.67 -31.22 72.70
C LEU A 54 61.27 -30.97 71.23
N ILE A 55 62.23 -30.70 70.35
CA ILE A 55 61.95 -30.50 68.91
C ILE A 55 61.38 -31.78 68.30
N LYS A 56 61.97 -32.94 68.59
CA LYS A 56 61.53 -34.23 68.04
C LYS A 56 60.14 -34.64 68.55
N ASN A 57 59.86 -34.43 69.84
CA ASN A 57 58.67 -34.95 70.48
C ASN A 57 57.50 -33.95 70.51
N SER A 58 57.79 -32.65 70.41
CA SER A 58 56.77 -31.59 70.48
C SER A 58 56.57 -30.89 69.14
N ILE A 59 57.62 -30.42 68.46
CA ILE A 59 57.46 -29.60 67.23
C ILE A 59 57.29 -30.47 65.97
N LEU A 60 58.12 -31.50 65.83
CA LEU A 60 58.13 -32.36 64.63
C LEU A 60 56.80 -33.06 64.34
N PRO A 61 56.04 -33.61 65.33
CA PRO A 61 54.74 -34.22 65.04
C PRO A 61 53.71 -33.19 64.54
N LEU A 62 53.70 -31.96 65.07
CA LEU A 62 52.81 -30.90 64.57
C LEU A 62 53.12 -30.56 63.11
N LEU A 63 54.40 -30.36 62.76
CA LEU A 63 54.80 -30.08 61.37
C LEU A 63 54.47 -31.24 60.42
N GLN A 64 54.57 -32.49 60.89
CA GLN A 64 54.17 -33.65 60.11
C GLN A 64 52.66 -33.68 59.86
N HIS A 65 51.85 -33.30 60.86
CA HIS A 65 50.40 -33.22 60.71
C HIS A 65 49.98 -32.14 59.70
N VAL A 66 50.53 -30.92 59.81
CA VAL A 66 50.30 -29.85 58.82
C VAL A 66 50.70 -30.32 57.42
N LYS A 67 51.83 -31.02 57.27
CA LYS A 67 52.25 -31.58 55.98
C LYS A 67 51.25 -32.62 55.45
N ILE A 68 50.69 -33.48 56.30
CA ILE A 68 49.69 -34.48 55.89
C ILE A 68 48.42 -33.78 55.41
N VAL A 69 47.91 -32.81 56.16
CA VAL A 69 46.72 -32.03 55.78
C VAL A 69 46.96 -31.28 54.48
N MET A 70 48.09 -30.58 54.32
CA MET A 70 48.40 -29.87 53.08
C MET A 70 48.64 -30.81 51.88
N ASN A 71 49.15 -32.02 52.12
CA ASN A 71 49.22 -33.05 51.07
C ASN A 71 47.84 -33.59 50.69
N ALA A 72 46.91 -33.71 51.66
CA ALA A 72 45.52 -34.08 51.40
C ALA A 72 44.81 -32.99 50.58
N VAL A 73 44.95 -31.73 50.97
CA VAL A 73 44.46 -30.56 50.21
C VAL A 73 45.02 -30.54 48.79
N ASN A 74 46.33 -30.78 48.62
CA ASN A 74 46.95 -30.89 47.29
C ASN A 74 46.45 -32.11 46.49
N GLY A 75 45.94 -33.13 47.17
CA GLY A 75 45.27 -34.29 46.56
C GLY A 75 43.79 -34.08 46.23
N GLY A 76 43.23 -32.90 46.52
CA GLY A 76 41.81 -32.60 46.33
C GLY A 76 40.93 -32.99 47.52
N ASP A 77 41.49 -33.06 48.74
CA ASP A 77 40.70 -33.15 49.97
C ASP A 77 40.76 -31.81 50.70
N ILE A 78 39.89 -30.89 50.26
CA ILE A 78 39.77 -29.54 50.84
C ILE A 78 38.93 -29.51 52.12
N GLU A 79 38.35 -30.63 52.54
CA GLU A 79 37.64 -30.76 53.81
C GLU A 79 38.59 -31.08 54.97
N ALA A 80 39.82 -31.54 54.67
CA ALA A 80 40.86 -31.72 55.66
C ALA A 80 41.13 -30.43 56.46
N ARG A 81 41.26 -30.54 57.78
CA ARG A 81 41.54 -29.43 58.70
C ARG A 81 42.75 -29.75 59.56
N ILE A 82 43.53 -28.72 59.88
CA ILE A 82 44.69 -28.82 60.77
C ILE A 82 44.24 -29.09 62.20
N GLY A 83 43.13 -28.47 62.64
CA GLY A 83 42.50 -28.79 63.93
C GLY A 83 43.36 -28.48 65.16
N PHE A 84 44.36 -27.61 65.02
CA PHE A 84 45.13 -27.12 66.17
C PHE A 84 44.35 -26.01 66.86
N SER A 85 44.35 -26.01 68.19
CA SER A 85 43.75 -24.95 69.01
C SER A 85 44.68 -24.63 70.17
N GLY A 86 45.04 -23.35 70.32
CA GLY A 86 46.00 -22.90 71.31
C GLY A 86 46.31 -21.42 71.15
N SER A 87 46.78 -20.78 72.22
CA SER A 87 47.21 -19.37 72.19
C SER A 87 48.64 -19.18 71.68
N ASP A 88 49.31 -20.25 71.29
CA ASP A 88 50.67 -20.26 70.77
C ASP A 88 50.71 -20.07 69.24
N GLU A 89 51.91 -19.96 68.68
CA GLU A 89 52.11 -19.71 67.25
C GLU A 89 51.53 -20.83 66.36
N PHE A 90 51.48 -22.07 66.85
CA PHE A 90 50.94 -23.21 66.10
C PHE A 90 49.42 -23.21 66.08
N GLY A 91 48.77 -22.81 67.18
CA GLY A 91 47.33 -22.56 67.21
C GLY A 91 46.91 -21.48 66.21
N GLN A 92 47.63 -20.35 66.18
CA GLN A 92 47.36 -19.27 65.22
C GLN A 92 47.54 -19.70 63.75
N ILE A 93 48.56 -20.51 63.44
CA ILE A 93 48.77 -21.06 62.09
C ILE A 93 47.66 -22.04 61.71
N GLY A 94 47.24 -22.91 62.65
CA GLY A 94 46.14 -23.85 62.45
C GLY A 94 44.84 -23.11 62.11
N GLU A 95 44.43 -22.17 62.96
CA GLU A 95 43.22 -21.36 62.77
C GLU A 95 43.26 -20.56 61.46
N ALA A 96 44.38 -19.90 61.14
CA ALA A 96 44.51 -19.13 59.90
C ALA A 96 44.45 -20.01 58.64
N THR A 97 45.02 -21.22 58.71
CA THR A 97 44.97 -22.16 57.58
C THR A 97 43.57 -22.74 57.41
N ASP A 98 42.93 -23.18 58.50
CA ASP A 98 41.57 -23.71 58.47
C ASP A 98 40.57 -22.65 57.98
N ALA A 99 40.69 -21.40 58.43
CA ALA A 99 39.89 -20.28 57.92
C ALA A 99 40.13 -20.00 56.41
N THR A 100 41.32 -20.28 55.90
CA THR A 100 41.63 -20.16 54.46
C THR A 100 41.00 -21.29 53.67
N LEU A 101 41.02 -22.52 54.21
CA LEU A 101 40.37 -23.69 53.61
C LEU A 101 38.84 -23.53 53.62
N ASP A 102 38.24 -23.00 54.68
CA ASP A 102 36.81 -22.70 54.73
C ASP A 102 36.38 -21.68 53.66
N LYS A 103 37.20 -20.64 53.44
CA LYS A 103 36.97 -19.68 52.34
C LYS A 103 37.12 -20.35 50.97
N LEU A 104 38.09 -21.24 50.79
CA LEU A 104 38.28 -21.99 49.55
C LEU A 104 37.06 -22.88 49.25
N VAL A 105 36.57 -23.62 50.24
CA VAL A 105 35.35 -24.46 50.14
C VAL A 105 34.15 -23.59 49.74
N THR A 106 33.98 -22.44 50.40
CA THR A 106 32.87 -21.51 50.08
C THR A 106 32.97 -21.01 48.63
N LEU A 107 34.16 -20.58 48.19
CA LEU A 107 34.39 -20.14 46.81
C LEU A 107 34.12 -21.24 45.77
N LEU A 108 34.50 -22.48 46.05
CA LEU A 108 34.23 -23.62 45.17
C LEU A 108 32.74 -23.94 45.10
N LYS A 109 32.02 -23.81 46.22
CA LYS A 109 30.57 -23.95 46.25
C LYS A 109 29.87 -22.87 45.43
N ASP A 110 30.24 -21.60 45.63
CA ASP A 110 29.70 -20.46 44.87
C ASP A 110 30.01 -20.64 43.36
N MET A 111 31.20 -21.13 43.02
CA MET A 111 31.58 -21.43 41.65
C MET A 111 30.73 -22.56 41.06
N SER A 112 30.45 -23.62 41.81
CA SER A 112 29.58 -24.72 41.38
C SER A 112 28.14 -24.25 41.14
N GLU A 113 27.60 -23.41 42.02
CA GLU A 113 26.28 -22.81 41.85
C GLU A 113 26.23 -21.92 40.59
N ALA A 114 27.23 -21.07 40.38
CA ALA A 114 27.34 -20.24 39.18
C ALA A 114 27.46 -21.05 37.88
N VAL A 115 28.19 -22.17 37.89
CA VAL A 115 28.31 -23.10 36.74
C VAL A 115 26.96 -23.78 36.45
N SER A 116 26.21 -24.16 37.49
CA SER A 116 24.85 -24.72 37.35
C SER A 116 23.87 -23.71 36.74
N GLU A 117 23.92 -22.45 37.17
CA GLU A 117 23.13 -21.38 36.57
C GLU A 117 23.52 -21.12 35.11
N LEU A 118 24.82 -21.09 34.80
CA LEU A 118 25.32 -20.95 33.42
C LEU A 118 24.77 -22.06 32.51
N ARG A 119 24.71 -23.30 33.01
CA ARG A 119 24.12 -24.45 32.32
C ARG A 119 22.64 -24.25 32.05
N LYS A 120 21.86 -23.85 33.05
CA LYS A 120 20.42 -23.54 32.90
C LYS A 120 20.18 -22.44 31.87
N LEU A 121 20.95 -21.35 31.94
CA LEU A 121 20.86 -20.24 30.98
C LEU A 121 21.19 -20.72 29.55
N SER A 122 22.18 -21.59 29.39
CA SER A 122 22.53 -22.18 28.10
C SER A 122 21.39 -23.03 27.51
N TYR A 123 20.69 -23.82 28.32
CA TYR A 123 19.51 -24.57 27.85
C TYR A 123 18.34 -23.65 27.48
N ASN A 124 18.09 -22.60 28.26
CA ASN A 124 17.06 -21.61 27.95
C ASN A 124 17.38 -20.87 26.63
N LEU A 125 18.66 -20.58 26.37
CA LEU A 125 19.11 -19.96 25.13
C LEU A 125 18.84 -20.86 23.91
N ASP A 126 18.93 -22.19 24.05
CA ASP A 126 18.60 -23.15 22.99
C ASP A 126 17.12 -23.09 22.61
N GLY A 127 16.23 -23.16 23.63
CA GLY A 127 14.80 -23.05 23.42
C GLY A 127 14.40 -21.72 22.79
N LEU A 128 14.95 -20.61 23.29
CA LEU A 128 14.73 -19.28 22.74
C LEU A 128 15.23 -19.17 21.28
N SER A 129 16.39 -19.75 20.97
CA SER A 129 16.94 -19.77 19.61
C SER A 129 16.06 -20.55 18.64
N ALA A 130 15.58 -21.74 19.06
CA ALA A 130 14.67 -22.57 18.28
C ALA A 130 13.33 -21.87 18.02
N ASP A 131 12.75 -21.23 19.04
CA ASP A 131 11.52 -20.45 18.90
C ASP A 131 11.68 -19.24 17.98
N THR A 132 12.81 -18.53 18.11
CA THR A 132 13.12 -17.39 17.25
C THR A 132 13.29 -17.84 15.80
N LEU A 133 13.97 -18.97 15.55
CA LEU A 133 14.14 -19.53 14.21
C LEU A 133 12.80 -19.89 13.56
N ARG A 134 11.90 -20.51 14.33
CA ARG A 134 10.52 -20.81 13.89
C ARG A 134 9.77 -19.52 13.53
N ASN A 135 9.86 -18.48 14.36
CA ASN A 135 9.22 -17.20 14.10
C ASN A 135 9.77 -16.51 12.84
N VAL A 136 11.09 -16.54 12.64
CA VAL A 136 11.75 -16.01 11.43
C VAL A 136 11.28 -16.75 10.17
N LYS A 137 11.14 -18.09 10.24
CA LYS A 137 10.61 -18.88 9.12
C LYS A 137 9.18 -18.48 8.78
N ASN A 138 8.29 -18.41 9.77
CA ASN A 138 6.91 -17.97 9.57
C ASN A 138 6.87 -16.56 8.97
N GLN A 139 7.70 -15.64 9.47
CA GLN A 139 7.76 -14.28 8.96
C GLN A 139 8.31 -14.20 7.53
N SER A 140 9.24 -15.08 7.15
CA SER A 140 9.70 -15.22 5.77
C SER A 140 8.56 -15.65 4.84
N GLU A 141 7.73 -16.61 5.26
CA GLU A 141 6.56 -17.03 4.48
C GLU A 141 5.55 -15.89 4.30
N TYR A 142 5.27 -15.12 5.35
CA TYR A 142 4.43 -13.91 5.26
C TYR A 142 5.01 -12.85 4.33
N VAL A 143 6.33 -12.63 4.36
CA VAL A 143 7.02 -11.70 3.45
C VAL A 143 6.87 -12.15 1.99
N ASP A 144 7.02 -13.44 1.69
CA ASP A 144 6.86 -13.97 0.34
C ASP A 144 5.41 -13.89 -0.16
N GLN A 145 4.42 -14.13 0.72
CA GLN A 145 2.99 -13.92 0.41
C GLN A 145 2.69 -12.45 0.12
N THR A 146 3.15 -11.54 0.98
CA THR A 146 2.96 -10.09 0.79
C THR A 146 3.62 -9.62 -0.51
N ALA A 147 4.78 -10.19 -0.87
CA ALA A 147 5.45 -9.88 -2.14
C ALA A 147 4.62 -10.32 -3.35
N ALA A 148 3.90 -11.44 -3.27
CA ALA A 148 2.99 -11.87 -4.33
C ALA A 148 1.79 -10.93 -4.47
N GLU A 149 1.23 -10.46 -3.36
CA GLU A 149 0.14 -9.47 -3.36
C GLU A 149 0.57 -8.13 -3.95
N ILE A 150 1.76 -7.63 -3.59
CA ILE A 150 2.34 -6.42 -4.17
C ILE A 150 2.52 -6.55 -5.69
N ARG A 151 2.95 -7.71 -6.21
CA ARG A 151 3.01 -7.92 -7.67
C ARG A 151 1.63 -7.83 -8.33
N LYS A 152 0.60 -8.40 -7.70
CA LYS A 152 -0.79 -8.28 -8.20
C LYS A 152 -1.26 -6.83 -8.17
N MET A 153 -0.91 -6.07 -7.13
CA MET A 153 -1.21 -4.63 -7.05
C MET A 153 -0.52 -3.84 -8.16
N ALA A 154 0.75 -4.14 -8.47
CA ALA A 154 1.48 -3.48 -9.56
C ALA A 154 0.79 -3.72 -10.91
N GLN A 155 0.41 -4.97 -11.18
CA GLN A 155 -0.31 -5.33 -12.40
C GLN A 155 -1.68 -4.65 -12.47
N ALA A 156 -2.40 -4.56 -11.36
CA ALA A 156 -3.69 -3.87 -11.29
C ALA A 156 -3.54 -2.36 -11.56
N ALA A 157 -2.49 -1.72 -11.01
CA ALA A 157 -2.21 -0.31 -11.26
C ALA A 157 -1.88 -0.04 -12.74
N GLU A 158 -1.10 -0.90 -13.38
CA GLU A 158 -0.79 -0.82 -14.80
C GLU A 158 -2.06 -1.00 -15.66
N CYS A 159 -2.86 -2.02 -15.35
CA CYS A 159 -4.13 -2.27 -16.03
C CYS A 159 -5.08 -1.07 -15.92
N ASN A 160 -5.25 -0.50 -14.71
CA ASN A 160 -6.10 0.67 -14.49
C ASN A 160 -5.60 1.90 -15.27
N THR A 161 -4.28 2.11 -15.34
CA THR A 161 -3.67 3.18 -16.14
C THR A 161 -4.00 3.01 -17.62
N HIS A 162 -3.86 1.79 -18.14
CA HIS A 162 -4.18 1.47 -19.52
C HIS A 162 -5.69 1.65 -19.82
N SER A 163 -6.56 1.11 -18.96
CA SER A 163 -8.01 1.26 -19.08
C SER A 163 -8.44 2.73 -19.05
N ALA A 164 -7.87 3.54 -18.15
CA ALA A 164 -8.15 4.97 -18.08
C ALA A 164 -7.70 5.70 -19.36
N SER A 165 -6.53 5.35 -19.91
CA SER A 165 -6.06 5.93 -21.17
C SER A 165 -6.98 5.57 -22.34
N THR A 166 -7.40 4.31 -22.45
CA THR A 166 -8.33 3.85 -23.48
C THR A 166 -9.69 4.53 -23.35
N ALA A 167 -10.21 4.66 -22.13
CA ALA A 167 -11.45 5.38 -21.86
C ALA A 167 -11.36 6.86 -22.29
N LEU A 168 -10.25 7.55 -22.00
CA LEU A 168 -10.03 8.92 -22.42
C LEU A 168 -10.04 9.08 -23.95
N VAL A 169 -9.42 8.16 -24.69
CA VAL A 169 -9.47 8.16 -26.16
C VAL A 169 -10.89 7.94 -26.68
N SER A 170 -11.64 7.02 -26.07
CA SER A 170 -13.05 6.81 -26.43
C SER A 170 -13.91 8.03 -26.14
N ILE A 171 -13.67 8.72 -25.01
CA ILE A 171 -14.37 9.96 -24.65
C ILE A 171 -14.05 11.09 -25.65
N GLU A 172 -12.80 11.20 -26.10
CA GLU A 172 -12.42 12.19 -27.12
C GLU A 172 -13.12 11.92 -28.46
N SER A 173 -13.19 10.65 -28.88
CA SER A 173 -13.95 10.25 -30.07
C SER A 173 -15.45 10.55 -29.95
N LEU A 174 -16.03 10.31 -28.76
CA LEU A 174 -17.42 10.64 -28.47
C LEU A 174 -17.67 12.16 -28.54
N SER A 175 -16.78 12.96 -27.96
CA SER A 175 -16.83 14.43 -28.01
C SER A 175 -16.83 14.94 -29.47
N SER A 176 -15.96 14.39 -30.31
CA SER A 176 -15.92 14.73 -31.74
C SER A 176 -17.23 14.36 -32.46
N SER A 177 -17.76 13.16 -32.18
CA SER A 177 -19.02 12.70 -32.76
C SER A 177 -20.20 13.60 -32.37
N LEU A 178 -20.27 14.03 -31.11
CA LEU A 178 -21.33 14.95 -30.65
C LEU A 178 -21.23 16.32 -31.28
N GLN A 179 -20.02 16.83 -31.54
CA GLN A 179 -19.84 18.08 -32.26
C GLN A 179 -20.42 18.01 -33.68
N VAL A 180 -20.28 16.87 -34.36
CA VAL A 180 -20.92 16.62 -35.67
C VAL A 180 -22.44 16.60 -35.55
N VAL A 181 -22.99 15.92 -34.54
CA VAL A 181 -24.44 15.85 -34.34
C VAL A 181 -25.02 17.23 -34.03
N ARG A 182 -24.37 18.02 -33.18
CA ARG A 182 -24.77 19.40 -32.88
C ARG A 182 -24.78 20.27 -34.14
N LYS A 183 -23.76 20.14 -35.00
CA LYS A 183 -23.73 20.84 -36.30
C LYS A 183 -24.90 20.43 -37.19
N ASN A 184 -25.27 19.15 -37.20
CA ASN A 184 -26.43 18.67 -37.97
C ASN A 184 -27.74 19.24 -37.44
N ILE A 185 -27.93 19.32 -36.12
CA ILE A 185 -29.13 19.92 -35.51
C ILE A 185 -29.23 21.41 -35.84
N SER A 186 -28.13 22.15 -35.75
CA SER A 186 -28.07 23.55 -36.18
C SER A 186 -28.42 23.71 -37.67
N SER A 187 -27.92 22.82 -38.53
CA SER A 187 -28.27 22.79 -39.96
C SER A 187 -29.77 22.54 -40.19
N ILE A 188 -30.37 21.58 -39.47
CA ILE A 188 -31.81 21.29 -39.53
C ILE A 188 -32.61 22.52 -39.05
N ALA A 189 -32.23 23.14 -37.95
CA ALA A 189 -32.90 24.34 -37.44
C ALA A 189 -32.89 25.50 -38.46
N ASN A 190 -31.75 25.71 -39.14
CA ASN A 190 -31.66 26.69 -40.23
C ASN A 190 -32.54 26.32 -41.43
N GLY A 191 -32.59 25.04 -41.80
CA GLY A 191 -33.48 24.54 -42.86
C GLY A 191 -34.96 24.74 -42.53
N VAL A 192 -35.35 24.55 -41.26
CA VAL A 192 -36.72 24.80 -40.76
C VAL A 192 -37.09 26.29 -40.82
N GLN A 193 -36.14 27.19 -40.53
CA GLN A 193 -36.36 28.63 -40.72
C GLN A 193 -36.61 28.96 -42.21
N GLY A 194 -35.87 28.34 -43.13
CA GLY A 194 -36.11 28.44 -44.57
C GLY A 194 -37.52 27.98 -44.95
N LEU A 195 -37.94 26.79 -44.50
CA LEU A 195 -39.29 26.27 -44.73
C LEU A 195 -40.39 27.19 -44.18
N THR A 196 -40.14 27.86 -43.05
CA THR A 196 -41.07 28.83 -42.47
C THR A 196 -41.24 30.04 -43.39
N ALA A 197 -40.14 30.54 -43.97
CA ALA A 197 -40.16 31.64 -44.94
C ALA A 197 -40.90 31.22 -46.22
N ASP A 198 -40.59 30.05 -46.77
CA ASP A 198 -41.25 29.52 -47.97
C ASP A 198 -42.75 29.33 -47.75
N SER A 199 -43.16 28.75 -46.62
CA SER A 199 -44.57 28.58 -46.26
C SER A 199 -45.31 29.92 -46.21
N LYS A 200 -44.67 30.98 -45.70
CA LYS A 200 -45.23 32.34 -45.69
C LYS A 200 -45.38 32.91 -47.11
N VAL A 201 -44.42 32.68 -47.99
CA VAL A 201 -44.51 33.09 -49.40
C VAL A 201 -45.67 32.39 -50.11
N VAL A 202 -45.78 31.06 -49.96
CA VAL A 202 -46.87 30.28 -50.57
C VAL A 202 -48.23 30.69 -50.00
N SER A 203 -48.32 30.96 -48.69
CA SER A 203 -49.54 31.47 -48.06
C SER A 203 -49.98 32.81 -48.66
N ASN A 204 -49.04 33.74 -48.85
CA ASN A 204 -49.34 35.03 -49.46
C ASN A 204 -49.78 34.88 -50.92
N ALA A 205 -49.12 34.00 -51.69
CA ALA A 205 -49.47 33.73 -53.09
C ALA A 205 -50.87 33.11 -53.21
N SER A 206 -51.22 32.16 -52.34
CA SER A 206 -52.57 31.58 -52.27
C SER A 206 -53.64 32.64 -51.96
N GLN A 207 -53.36 33.54 -51.03
CA GLN A 207 -54.28 34.64 -50.71
C GLN A 207 -54.47 35.60 -51.89
N GLN A 208 -53.40 35.93 -52.62
CA GLN A 208 -53.51 36.74 -53.84
C GLN A 208 -54.30 36.04 -54.94
N MET A 209 -54.14 34.71 -55.09
CA MET A 209 -54.91 33.92 -56.04
C MET A 209 -56.42 33.96 -55.72
N MET A 210 -56.82 33.81 -54.46
CA MET A 210 -58.23 33.93 -54.06
C MET A 210 -58.82 35.29 -54.45
N ILE A 211 -58.10 36.39 -54.16
CA ILE A 211 -58.53 37.74 -54.51
C ILE A 211 -58.70 37.88 -56.04
N ALA A 212 -57.78 37.30 -56.81
CA ALA A 212 -57.86 37.32 -58.28
C ALA A 212 -59.05 36.52 -58.81
N VAL A 213 -59.31 35.33 -58.26
CA VAL A 213 -60.46 34.48 -58.63
C VAL A 213 -61.77 35.18 -58.28
N GLU A 214 -61.91 35.77 -57.09
CA GLU A 214 -63.11 36.56 -56.73
C GLU A 214 -63.35 37.75 -57.67
N LYS A 215 -62.27 38.41 -58.12
CA LYS A 215 -62.36 39.49 -59.09
C LYS A 215 -62.79 38.97 -60.47
N ALA A 216 -62.25 37.83 -60.90
CA ALA A 216 -62.62 37.18 -62.14
C ALA A 216 -64.10 36.74 -62.12
N SER A 217 -64.57 36.11 -61.03
CA SER A 217 -65.97 35.72 -60.87
C SER A 217 -66.93 36.91 -60.96
N ARG A 218 -66.56 38.07 -60.40
CA ARG A 218 -67.34 39.31 -60.56
C ARG A 218 -67.43 39.78 -62.01
N SER A 219 -66.33 39.71 -62.75
CA SER A 219 -66.31 40.05 -64.18
C SER A 219 -67.13 39.07 -65.01
N VAL A 220 -67.04 37.77 -64.74
CA VAL A 220 -67.80 36.72 -65.42
C VAL A 220 -69.31 36.90 -65.21
N ALA A 221 -69.73 37.22 -63.98
CA ALA A 221 -71.14 37.53 -63.68
C ALA A 221 -71.64 38.77 -64.44
N LEU A 222 -70.78 39.77 -64.66
CA LEU A 222 -71.12 40.92 -65.48
C LEU A 222 -71.27 40.55 -66.96
N ILE A 223 -70.38 39.71 -67.49
CA ILE A 223 -70.45 39.22 -68.88
C ILE A 223 -71.72 38.36 -69.07
N GLU A 224 -72.04 37.47 -68.13
CA GLU A 224 -73.29 36.70 -68.12
C GLU A 224 -74.50 37.62 -68.31
N LYS A 225 -74.57 38.68 -67.49
CA LYS A 225 -75.63 39.68 -67.54
C LYS A 225 -75.67 40.41 -68.89
N ILE A 226 -74.52 40.76 -69.46
CA ILE A 226 -74.43 41.42 -70.77
C ILE A 226 -74.90 40.46 -71.88
N SER A 227 -74.48 39.19 -71.85
CA SER A 227 -74.85 38.19 -72.85
C SER A 227 -76.35 37.87 -72.78
N ASP A 228 -76.93 37.76 -71.59
CA ASP A 228 -78.38 37.62 -71.41
C ASP A 228 -79.15 38.84 -71.94
N GLN A 229 -78.67 40.05 -71.65
CA GLN A 229 -79.26 41.29 -72.20
C GLN A 229 -79.14 41.35 -73.72
N THR A 230 -78.01 40.95 -74.28
CA THR A 230 -77.75 40.96 -75.72
C THR A 230 -78.62 39.91 -76.44
N ASN A 231 -78.79 38.73 -75.83
CA ASN A 231 -79.69 37.69 -76.32
C ASN A 231 -81.15 38.18 -76.35
N LEU A 232 -81.61 38.85 -75.30
CA LEU A 232 -82.94 39.47 -75.26
C LEU A 232 -83.12 40.57 -76.31
N LEU A 233 -82.12 41.42 -76.50
CA LEU A 233 -82.12 42.45 -77.54
C LEU A 233 -82.17 41.85 -78.95
N ALA A 234 -81.36 40.80 -79.20
CA ALA A 234 -81.31 40.09 -80.46
C ALA A 234 -82.63 39.37 -80.77
N LEU A 235 -83.25 38.74 -79.76
CA LEU A 235 -84.56 38.12 -79.88
C LEU A 235 -85.64 39.15 -80.25
N ASN A 236 -85.67 40.30 -79.56
CA ASN A 236 -86.59 41.39 -79.88
C ASN A 236 -86.38 41.92 -81.30
N ALA A 237 -85.13 42.06 -81.73
CA ALA A 237 -84.79 42.48 -83.09
C ALA A 237 -85.19 41.44 -84.16
N ALA A 238 -85.02 40.15 -83.89
CA ALA A 238 -85.46 39.07 -84.77
C ALA A 238 -86.99 39.04 -84.93
N ILE A 239 -87.73 39.24 -83.83
CA ILE A 239 -89.19 39.35 -83.84
C ILE A 239 -89.64 40.54 -84.73
N GLU A 240 -89.03 41.72 -84.56
CA GLU A 240 -89.42 42.91 -85.33
C GLU A 240 -88.99 42.80 -86.81
N ALA A 241 -87.85 42.15 -87.08
CA ALA A 241 -87.40 41.86 -88.44
C ALA A 241 -88.35 40.88 -89.18
N ALA A 242 -88.85 39.85 -88.48
CA ALA A 242 -89.89 38.96 -89.02
C ALA A 242 -91.20 39.72 -89.29
N ARG A 243 -91.53 40.70 -88.44
CA ARG A 243 -92.73 41.56 -88.57
C ARG A 243 -92.67 42.49 -89.79
N ALA A 244 -91.48 42.94 -90.19
CA ALA A 244 -91.26 43.78 -91.36
C ALA A 244 -91.28 43.02 -92.71
N GLY A 245 -91.43 41.69 -92.71
CA GLY A 245 -91.55 40.86 -93.91
C GLY A 245 -90.31 40.90 -94.81
N GLU A 246 -90.49 41.07 -96.12
CA GLU A 246 -89.40 41.09 -97.13
C GLU A 246 -88.35 42.18 -96.87
N LEU A 247 -88.76 43.34 -96.32
CA LEU A 247 -87.84 44.45 -96.00
C LEU A 247 -86.93 44.15 -94.79
N GLY A 248 -87.31 43.21 -93.93
CA GLY A 248 -86.60 42.85 -92.70
C GLY A 248 -85.62 41.68 -92.84
N ARG A 249 -85.56 41.01 -94.00
CA ARG A 249 -84.76 39.78 -94.19
C ARG A 249 -83.29 39.92 -93.82
N GLY A 250 -82.64 41.01 -94.23
CA GLY A 250 -81.23 41.27 -93.89
C GLY A 250 -81.01 41.48 -92.38
N PHE A 251 -81.92 42.20 -91.72
CA PHE A 251 -81.88 42.42 -90.28
C PHE A 251 -82.16 41.15 -89.47
N SER A 252 -83.07 40.29 -89.94
CA SER A 252 -83.38 39.01 -89.29
C SER A 252 -82.16 38.08 -89.25
N VAL A 253 -81.35 38.05 -90.32
CA VAL A 253 -80.12 37.25 -90.37
C VAL A 253 -79.08 37.79 -89.38
N VAL A 254 -78.91 39.11 -89.29
CA VAL A 254 -78.00 39.73 -88.32
C VAL A 254 -78.48 39.48 -86.89
N ALA A 255 -79.78 39.63 -86.61
CA ALA A 255 -80.35 39.38 -85.30
C ALA A 255 -80.17 37.92 -84.84
N GLU A 256 -80.36 36.94 -85.74
CA GLU A 256 -80.12 35.53 -85.42
C GLU A 256 -78.63 35.25 -85.16
N GLN A 257 -77.72 35.83 -85.95
CA GLN A 257 -76.28 35.72 -85.67
C GLN A 257 -75.87 36.34 -84.33
N VAL A 258 -76.42 37.50 -83.96
CA VAL A 258 -76.17 38.13 -82.65
C VAL A 258 -76.73 37.25 -81.53
N ARG A 259 -77.87 36.60 -81.74
CA ARG A 259 -78.48 35.65 -80.80
C ARG A 259 -77.57 34.44 -80.57
N GLU A 260 -77.10 33.80 -81.65
CA GLU A 260 -76.17 32.68 -81.61
C GLU A 260 -74.83 33.05 -80.93
N LEU A 261 -74.29 34.23 -81.21
CA LEU A 261 -73.11 34.78 -80.52
C LEU A 261 -73.34 34.98 -79.02
N SER A 262 -74.52 35.47 -78.64
CA SER A 262 -74.89 35.70 -77.23
C SER A 262 -75.05 34.39 -76.47
N GLU A 263 -75.68 33.38 -77.08
CA GLU A 263 -75.78 32.02 -76.51
C GLU A 263 -74.41 31.36 -76.37
N THR A 264 -73.56 31.46 -77.40
CA THR A 264 -72.17 30.95 -77.36
C THR A 264 -71.36 31.63 -76.25
N SER A 265 -71.52 32.95 -76.10
CA SER A 265 -70.90 33.71 -75.01
C SER A 265 -71.39 33.25 -73.65
N ARG A 266 -72.70 33.00 -73.48
CA ARG A 266 -73.26 32.48 -72.23
C ARG A 266 -72.72 31.10 -71.88
N CYS A 267 -72.62 30.19 -72.85
CA CYS A 267 -71.98 28.88 -72.63
C CYS A 267 -70.53 29.05 -72.17
N SER A 268 -69.77 29.96 -72.78
CA SER A 268 -68.38 30.23 -72.38
C SER A 268 -68.27 30.81 -70.95
N VAL A 269 -69.22 31.64 -70.54
CA VAL A 269 -69.31 32.16 -69.16
C VAL A 269 -69.54 31.04 -68.16
N LEU A 270 -70.41 30.07 -68.47
CA LEU A 270 -70.65 28.91 -67.61
C LEU A 270 -69.38 28.08 -67.44
N ASP A 271 -68.67 27.79 -68.52
CA ASP A 271 -67.38 27.07 -68.46
C ASP A 271 -66.35 27.81 -67.59
N ILE A 272 -66.24 29.14 -67.72
CA ILE A 272 -65.32 29.95 -66.89
C ILE A 272 -65.77 29.96 -65.40
N LYS A 273 -67.07 29.90 -65.13
CA LYS A 273 -67.61 29.84 -63.77
C LYS A 273 -67.23 28.52 -63.09
N ASP A 274 -67.32 27.41 -63.81
CA ASP A 274 -66.91 26.10 -63.32
C ASP A 274 -65.40 26.07 -63.03
N ILE A 275 -64.57 26.62 -63.94
CA ILE A 275 -63.12 26.78 -63.72
C ILE A 275 -62.83 27.62 -62.47
N ASN A 276 -63.56 28.73 -62.26
CA ASN A 276 -63.38 29.56 -61.07
C ASN A 276 -63.75 28.81 -59.77
N GLN A 277 -64.82 28.01 -59.78
CA GLN A 277 -65.19 27.18 -58.64
C GLN A 277 -64.11 26.14 -58.33
N GLU A 278 -63.56 25.49 -59.35
CA GLU A 278 -62.45 24.55 -59.20
C GLU A 278 -61.21 25.24 -58.60
N LEU A 279 -60.87 26.44 -59.08
CA LEU A 279 -59.77 27.24 -58.54
C LEU A 279 -59.98 27.64 -57.07
N MET A 280 -61.22 27.96 -56.66
CA MET A 280 -61.56 28.22 -55.26
C MET A 280 -61.33 26.98 -54.39
N HIS A 281 -61.81 25.80 -54.84
CA HIS A 281 -61.59 24.54 -54.14
C HIS A 281 -60.10 24.21 -53.99
N VAL A 282 -59.30 24.39 -55.05
CA VAL A 282 -57.84 24.19 -55.01
C VAL A 282 -57.19 25.16 -54.02
N SER A 283 -57.64 26.42 -53.98
CA SER A 283 -57.09 27.41 -53.05
C SER A 283 -57.38 27.09 -51.59
N ASP A 284 -58.60 26.67 -51.26
CA ASP A 284 -58.97 26.27 -49.89
C ASP A 284 -58.19 25.03 -49.45
N ALA A 285 -58.02 24.05 -50.34
CA ALA A 285 -57.20 22.88 -50.09
C ALA A 285 -55.72 23.25 -49.87
N LEU A 286 -55.20 24.22 -50.63
CA LEU A 286 -53.85 24.74 -50.46
C LEU A 286 -53.66 25.42 -49.10
N LYS A 287 -54.62 26.25 -48.68
CA LYS A 287 -54.61 26.89 -47.36
C LYS A 287 -54.55 25.87 -46.23
N SER A 288 -55.41 24.84 -46.27
CA SER A 288 -55.42 23.77 -45.27
C SER A 288 -54.08 23.02 -45.20
N ARG A 289 -53.46 22.74 -46.37
CA ARG A 289 -52.14 22.10 -46.43
C ARG A 289 -51.02 22.98 -45.85
N ILE A 290 -51.07 24.29 -46.07
CA ILE A 290 -50.13 25.25 -45.51
C ILE A 290 -50.25 25.31 -43.98
N GLU A 291 -51.47 25.34 -43.44
CA GLU A 291 -51.71 25.31 -41.98
C GLU A 291 -51.13 24.04 -41.35
N GLN A 292 -51.37 22.87 -41.96
CA GLN A 292 -50.77 21.62 -41.52
C GLN A 292 -49.24 21.63 -41.60
N SER A 293 -48.68 22.20 -42.67
CA SER A 293 -47.24 22.36 -42.83
C SER A 293 -46.64 23.22 -41.72
N ASN A 294 -47.27 24.35 -41.39
CA ASN A 294 -46.84 25.25 -40.32
C ASN A 294 -46.87 24.57 -38.93
N HIS A 295 -47.88 23.74 -38.65
CA HIS A 295 -47.88 22.92 -37.45
C HIS A 295 -46.71 21.93 -37.40
N LYS A 296 -46.40 21.25 -38.50
CA LYS A 296 -45.24 20.34 -38.59
C LYS A 296 -43.91 21.07 -38.41
N ILE A 297 -43.76 22.24 -39.03
CA ILE A 297 -42.59 23.12 -38.91
C ILE A 297 -42.38 23.54 -37.45
N THR A 298 -43.44 23.99 -36.78
CA THR A 298 -43.38 24.40 -35.36
C THR A 298 -42.97 23.24 -34.46
N ALA A 299 -43.54 22.05 -34.67
CA ALA A 299 -43.17 20.85 -33.94
C ALA A 299 -41.70 20.45 -34.19
N LEU A 300 -41.21 20.57 -35.42
CA LEU A 300 -39.80 20.32 -35.75
C LEU A 300 -38.87 21.30 -35.02
N MET A 301 -39.24 22.58 -34.98
CA MET A 301 -38.45 23.61 -34.31
C MET A 301 -38.36 23.38 -32.79
N SER A 302 -39.47 22.96 -32.17
CA SER A 302 -39.49 22.56 -30.76
C SER A 302 -38.56 21.37 -30.50
N ARG A 303 -38.58 20.33 -31.36
CA ARG A 303 -37.70 19.15 -31.23
C ARG A 303 -36.23 19.49 -31.42
N CYS A 304 -35.89 20.41 -32.32
CA CYS A 304 -34.53 20.92 -32.45
C CYS A 304 -34.06 21.63 -31.18
N SER A 305 -34.92 22.48 -30.59
CA SER A 305 -34.60 23.19 -29.35
C SER A 305 -34.39 22.23 -28.17
N GLU A 306 -35.27 21.23 -28.02
CA GLU A 306 -35.15 20.22 -26.97
C GLU A 306 -33.87 19.39 -27.15
N SER A 307 -33.53 19.03 -28.39
CA SER A 307 -32.29 18.32 -28.70
C SER A 307 -31.06 19.15 -28.29
N GLU A 308 -31.00 20.44 -28.62
CA GLU A 308 -29.88 21.31 -28.22
C GLU A 308 -29.67 21.34 -26.70
N VAL A 309 -30.75 21.44 -25.91
CA VAL A 309 -30.65 21.38 -24.43
C VAL A 309 -30.04 20.06 -23.98
N LYS A 310 -30.48 18.93 -24.55
CA LYS A 310 -29.93 17.61 -24.24
C LYS A 310 -28.45 17.47 -24.64
N PHE A 311 -28.01 18.12 -25.72
CA PHE A 311 -26.59 18.13 -26.10
C PHE A 311 -25.73 18.92 -25.12
N VAL A 312 -26.25 19.98 -24.51
CA VAL A 312 -25.53 20.72 -23.46
C VAL A 312 -25.31 19.82 -22.24
N GLU A 313 -26.35 19.10 -21.79
CA GLU A 313 -26.24 18.12 -20.69
C GLU A 313 -25.19 17.03 -21.01
N ILE A 314 -25.26 16.40 -22.18
CA ILE A 314 -24.28 15.36 -22.59
C ILE A 314 -22.85 15.93 -22.68
N SER A 315 -22.69 17.17 -23.10
CA SER A 315 -21.37 17.81 -23.18
C SER A 315 -20.75 18.01 -21.78
N ASP A 316 -21.58 18.35 -20.79
CA ASP A 316 -21.15 18.46 -19.39
C ASP A 316 -20.74 17.09 -18.83
N ASP A 317 -21.57 16.06 -19.05
CA ASP A 317 -21.28 14.68 -18.64
C ASP A 317 -19.93 14.19 -19.21
N ILE A 318 -19.63 14.52 -20.47
CA ILE A 318 -18.33 14.21 -21.07
C ILE A 318 -17.19 14.96 -20.40
N GLY A 319 -17.38 16.22 -20.06
CA GLY A 319 -16.40 16.99 -19.28
C GLY A 319 -16.08 16.29 -17.95
N GLN A 320 -17.11 15.83 -17.25
CA GLN A 320 -16.97 15.08 -16.01
C GLN A 320 -16.24 13.74 -16.23
N LEU A 321 -16.56 13.02 -17.31
CA LEU A 321 -15.88 11.76 -17.67
C LEU A 321 -14.39 11.96 -17.98
N VAL A 322 -14.01 13.06 -18.65
CA VAL A 322 -12.60 13.41 -18.87
C VAL A 322 -11.89 13.64 -17.55
N HIS A 323 -12.51 14.38 -16.62
CA HIS A 323 -11.94 14.60 -15.29
C HIS A 323 -11.79 13.29 -14.51
N PHE A 324 -12.79 12.42 -14.55
CA PHE A 324 -12.76 11.11 -13.91
C PHE A 324 -11.64 10.22 -14.49
N GLY A 325 -11.53 10.12 -15.82
CA GLY A 325 -10.48 9.34 -16.47
C GLY A 325 -9.07 9.82 -16.11
N ARG A 326 -8.85 11.14 -16.02
CA ARG A 326 -7.58 11.71 -15.55
C ARG A 326 -7.31 11.41 -14.08
N ALA A 327 -8.32 11.47 -13.22
CA ALA A 327 -8.19 11.14 -11.80
C ALA A 327 -7.81 9.67 -11.59
N VAL A 328 -8.46 8.74 -12.29
CA VAL A 328 -8.13 7.30 -12.24
C VAL A 328 -6.69 7.05 -12.69
N LYS A 329 -6.24 7.73 -13.76
CA LYS A 329 -4.86 7.63 -14.24
C LYS A 329 -3.86 8.11 -13.17
N ALA A 330 -4.05 9.31 -12.61
CA ALA A 330 -3.18 9.86 -11.57
C ALA A 330 -3.14 8.98 -10.32
N GLN A 331 -4.30 8.46 -9.88
CA GLN A 331 -4.38 7.55 -8.74
C GLN A 331 -3.64 6.22 -9.01
N SER A 332 -3.70 5.72 -10.25
CA SER A 332 -2.99 4.50 -10.65
C SER A 332 -1.49 4.70 -10.70
N GLU A 333 -1.01 5.87 -11.12
CA GLU A 333 0.41 6.25 -11.08
C GLU A 333 0.92 6.29 -9.63
N GLN A 334 0.18 6.93 -8.71
CA GLN A 334 0.50 6.94 -7.28
C GLN A 334 0.51 5.54 -6.66
N LEU A 335 -0.46 4.69 -7.05
CA LEU A 335 -0.51 3.31 -6.59
C LEU A 335 0.71 2.50 -7.07
N SER A 336 1.18 2.74 -8.29
CA SER A 336 2.39 2.12 -8.83
C SER A 336 3.63 2.51 -8.03
N GLU A 337 3.78 3.80 -7.71
CA GLU A 337 4.87 4.30 -6.87
C GLU A 337 4.84 3.67 -5.47
N LEU A 338 3.68 3.65 -4.82
CA LEU A 338 3.50 3.04 -3.50
C LEU A 338 3.86 1.55 -3.53
N THR A 339 3.45 0.85 -4.58
CA THR A 339 3.71 -0.58 -4.77
C THR A 339 5.22 -0.84 -4.93
N ASN A 340 5.92 -0.01 -5.70
CA ASN A 340 7.36 -0.09 -5.87
C ASN A 340 8.11 0.16 -4.54
N ASN A 341 7.70 1.18 -3.77
CA ASN A 341 8.25 1.46 -2.45
C ASN A 341 8.03 0.29 -1.47
N ASN A 342 6.84 -0.31 -1.47
CA ASN A 342 6.56 -1.47 -0.63
C ASN A 342 7.36 -2.71 -1.06
N ALA A 343 7.57 -2.92 -2.36
CA ALA A 343 8.44 -3.99 -2.88
C ALA A 343 9.88 -3.84 -2.37
N GLN A 344 10.43 -2.62 -2.37
CA GLN A 344 11.76 -2.34 -1.81
C GLN A 344 11.82 -2.62 -0.31
N ARG A 345 10.78 -2.22 0.45
CA ARG A 345 10.68 -2.49 1.90
C ARG A 345 10.64 -3.99 2.20
N LEU A 346 9.90 -4.78 1.42
CA LEU A 346 9.91 -6.24 1.56
C LEU A 346 11.26 -6.85 1.24
N SER A 347 11.96 -6.36 0.22
CA SER A 347 13.31 -6.81 -0.10
C SER A 347 14.26 -6.57 1.08
N LEU A 348 14.20 -5.38 1.70
CA LEU A 348 14.96 -5.07 2.91
C LEU A 348 14.57 -5.98 4.09
N SER A 349 13.27 -6.22 4.28
CA SER A 349 12.78 -7.13 5.32
C SER A 349 13.31 -8.55 5.14
N LYS A 350 13.38 -9.04 3.89
CA LYS A 350 13.92 -10.36 3.57
C LYS A 350 15.41 -10.46 3.91
N THR A 351 16.19 -9.42 3.63
CA THR A 351 17.60 -9.35 4.04
C THR A 351 17.74 -9.38 5.57
N LYS A 352 16.95 -8.58 6.30
CA LYS A 352 16.98 -8.58 7.77
C LYS A 352 16.61 -9.93 8.39
N LEU A 353 15.64 -10.65 7.80
CA LEU A 353 15.30 -12.00 8.25
C LEU A 353 16.48 -12.96 8.04
N LYS A 354 17.19 -12.86 6.91
CA LYS A 354 18.41 -13.65 6.69
C LYS A 354 19.50 -13.34 7.71
N ASP A 355 19.71 -12.07 8.03
CA ASP A 355 20.68 -11.68 9.07
C ASP A 355 20.27 -12.21 10.45
N CYS A 356 18.96 -12.24 10.75
CA CYS A 356 18.44 -12.83 11.98
C CYS A 356 18.75 -14.33 12.06
N VAL A 357 18.59 -15.09 10.97
CA VAL A 357 18.99 -16.51 10.92
C VAL A 357 20.47 -16.67 11.25
N ASN A 358 21.35 -15.89 10.61
CA ASN A 358 22.79 -15.96 10.87
C ASN A 358 23.13 -15.65 12.35
N ASN A 359 22.46 -14.66 12.96
CA ASN A 359 22.65 -14.32 14.37
C ASN A 359 22.18 -15.43 15.32
N ILE A 360 21.10 -16.15 14.96
CA ILE A 360 20.62 -17.31 15.72
C ILE A 360 21.64 -18.45 15.62
N GLU A 361 22.20 -18.72 14.43
CA GLU A 361 23.25 -19.73 14.26
C GLU A 361 24.47 -19.42 15.13
N GLN A 362 24.92 -18.17 15.19
CA GLN A 362 25.99 -17.74 16.10
C GLN A 362 25.60 -17.90 17.58
N SER A 363 24.36 -17.62 17.95
CA SER A 363 23.89 -17.79 19.34
C SER A 363 23.91 -19.27 19.76
N VAL A 364 23.58 -20.17 18.85
CA VAL A 364 23.68 -21.62 19.06
C VAL A 364 25.14 -22.07 19.23
N ASP A 365 26.08 -21.47 18.49
CA ASP A 365 27.51 -21.75 18.64
C ASP A 365 28.07 -21.26 19.99
N TYR A 366 27.70 -20.04 20.41
CA TYR A 366 28.04 -19.52 21.74
C TYR A 366 27.48 -20.41 22.85
N LYS A 367 26.23 -20.86 22.71
CA LYS A 367 25.63 -21.82 23.63
C LYS A 367 26.45 -23.11 23.74
N ASN A 368 26.87 -23.70 22.62
CA ASN A 368 27.69 -24.92 22.64
C ASN A 368 29.04 -24.70 23.34
N THR A 369 29.64 -23.53 23.14
CA THR A 369 30.87 -23.12 23.83
C THR A 369 30.67 -22.98 25.34
N LEU A 370 29.58 -22.34 25.78
CA LEU A 370 29.23 -22.19 27.19
C LEU A 370 28.96 -23.53 27.88
N LEU A 371 28.27 -24.46 27.20
CA LEU A 371 28.04 -25.81 27.73
C LEU A 371 29.34 -26.59 27.90
N THR A 372 30.27 -26.44 26.95
CA THR A 372 31.59 -27.07 27.02
C THR A 372 32.41 -26.48 28.18
N LEU A 373 32.42 -25.14 28.32
CA LEU A 373 33.10 -24.46 29.40
C LEU A 373 32.53 -24.85 30.78
N SER A 374 31.21 -24.83 30.93
CA SER A 374 30.52 -25.26 32.14
C SER A 374 30.88 -26.70 32.52
N THR A 375 30.88 -27.61 31.55
CA THR A 375 31.26 -29.02 31.80
C THR A 375 32.73 -29.16 32.21
N ASN A 376 33.63 -28.35 31.64
CA ASN A 376 35.03 -28.32 32.05
C ASN A 376 35.19 -27.77 33.48
N MET A 377 34.45 -26.72 33.84
CA MET A 377 34.49 -26.15 35.19
C MET A 377 33.93 -27.14 36.23
N ASP A 378 32.81 -27.81 35.94
CA ASP A 378 32.28 -28.88 36.80
C ASP A 378 33.32 -29.99 37.02
N ASN A 379 34.01 -30.43 35.96
CA ASN A 379 35.06 -31.43 36.05
C ASN A 379 36.30 -30.94 36.85
N MET A 380 36.60 -29.65 36.84
CA MET A 380 37.69 -29.08 37.63
C MET A 380 37.32 -29.00 39.11
N ILE A 381 36.08 -28.59 39.42
CA ILE A 381 35.56 -28.53 40.78
C ILE A 381 35.49 -29.94 41.37
N ALA A 382 35.02 -30.94 40.61
CA ALA A 382 34.91 -32.33 41.08
C ALA A 382 36.25 -33.04 41.33
N ARG A 383 37.39 -32.44 40.95
CA ARG A 383 38.74 -32.98 41.21
C ARG A 383 39.36 -32.46 42.51
N VAL A 384 38.67 -31.54 43.18
CA VAL A 384 39.08 -30.82 44.39
C VAL A 384 38.01 -31.07 45.45
#